data_AF-A0A9D6QJX1-F1
#
_entry.id   AF-A0A9D6QJX1-F1
#
_cell.length_a   1.000
_cell.length_b   1.000
_cell.length_c   1.000
_cell.angle_alpha   90.00
_cell.angle_beta   90.00
_cell.angle_gamma   90.00
#
_symmetry.space_group_name_H-M   'P 1'
#
loop_
_entity.id
_entity.type
_entity.pdbx_description
1 polymer ?
#
loop_
_entity_poly.entity_id
_entity_poly.type
_entity_poly.pdbx_seq_one_letter_code
_entity_poly.pdbx_strand_id
1 'polypeptide(L)'
;MGDMSVKWGLSSLLFVPLMFAPSGPVAWFEGEVSDCVAGRSVPVSFANVMVGRYGGMTDASGRFRIASVPAGRWVVRVQCVGREVILDTMVFPEKGTVTKHYCFTGGPYPRFLYLRDSLVAQGRWHPTIDSTLAVCMHQAERIRVLRINWRDWSTRSFSGPVPVIAEGPTPSDSSLRELFEALEDSSLYIPVLQGDRHMCEYEPGVMVRFEREGHSMDMFLCFGCGEFNIGISGGVHQAGWIGPRAGPFIRLAREAFPNEPNLP
;
A
#
# COMPACT_ATOMS: atom_id res chain seq x y z
N MET A 1 -22.86 -48.20 -82.81
CA MET A 1 -23.71 -47.62 -81.77
C MET A 1 -23.74 -48.58 -80.61
N GLY A 2 -22.87 -48.39 -79.62
CA GLY A 2 -22.79 -49.20 -78.41
C GLY A 2 -22.43 -48.26 -77.28
N ASP A 3 -23.39 -48.02 -76.40
CA ASP A 3 -23.32 -47.08 -75.28
C ASP A 3 -22.88 -47.84 -74.04
N MET A 4 -21.74 -47.46 -73.45
CA MET A 4 -21.15 -48.13 -72.28
C MET A 4 -20.97 -47.09 -71.17
N SER A 5 -21.98 -46.99 -70.31
CA SER A 5 -22.00 -46.11 -69.14
C SER A 5 -21.33 -46.81 -67.95
N VAL A 6 -20.20 -46.28 -67.49
CA VAL A 6 -19.49 -46.72 -66.29
C VAL A 6 -19.84 -45.78 -65.14
N LYS A 7 -20.55 -46.27 -64.12
CA LYS A 7 -20.83 -45.55 -62.87
C LYS A 7 -19.75 -45.86 -61.84
N TRP A 8 -18.95 -44.86 -61.49
CA TRP A 8 -18.02 -44.91 -60.35
C TRP A 8 -18.73 -44.51 -59.07
N GLY A 9 -18.88 -45.45 -58.13
CA GLY A 9 -19.37 -45.20 -56.78
C GLY A 9 -18.21 -44.81 -55.85
N LEU A 10 -18.15 -43.54 -55.45
CA LEU A 10 -17.24 -43.02 -54.43
C LEU A 10 -17.86 -43.23 -53.03
N SER A 11 -17.50 -44.33 -52.37
CA SER A 11 -17.74 -44.50 -50.93
C SER A 11 -16.71 -43.69 -50.15
N SER A 12 -17.14 -42.55 -49.60
CA SER A 12 -16.34 -41.73 -48.70
C SER A 12 -16.29 -42.37 -47.31
N LEU A 13 -15.12 -42.91 -46.94
CA LEU A 13 -14.80 -43.31 -45.57
C LEU A 13 -14.56 -42.06 -44.72
N LEU A 14 -15.54 -41.68 -43.90
CA LEU A 14 -15.41 -40.66 -42.87
C LEU A 14 -14.49 -41.20 -41.75
N PHE A 15 -13.22 -40.81 -41.81
CA PHE A 15 -12.27 -40.99 -40.70
C PHE A 15 -12.60 -39.93 -39.64
N VAL A 16 -13.29 -40.32 -38.57
CA VAL A 16 -13.50 -39.45 -37.40
C VAL A 16 -12.28 -39.61 -36.50
N PRO A 17 -11.37 -38.62 -36.39
CA PRO A 17 -10.30 -38.70 -35.41
C PRO A 17 -10.93 -38.65 -34.02
N LEU A 18 -10.81 -39.74 -33.26
CA LEU A 18 -11.06 -39.73 -31.82
C LEU A 18 -10.06 -38.75 -31.19
N MET A 19 -10.49 -37.52 -30.97
CA MET A 19 -9.82 -36.58 -30.10
C MET A 19 -9.91 -37.12 -28.67
N PHE A 20 -8.87 -37.80 -28.20
CA PHE A 20 -8.71 -38.10 -26.79
C PHE A 20 -8.56 -36.78 -26.03
N ALA A 21 -9.67 -36.27 -25.50
CA ALA A 21 -9.61 -35.23 -24.50
C ALA A 21 -8.96 -35.83 -23.24
N PRO A 22 -7.82 -35.31 -22.76
CA PRO A 22 -7.28 -35.74 -21.48
C PRO A 22 -8.25 -35.24 -20.39
N SER A 23 -9.24 -36.06 -20.06
CA SER A 23 -10.09 -35.93 -18.87
C SER A 23 -9.35 -36.48 -17.66
N GLY A 24 -8.09 -36.08 -17.54
CA GLY A 24 -7.32 -36.32 -16.32
C GLY A 24 -8.03 -35.62 -15.18
N PRO A 25 -8.07 -36.24 -14.00
CA PRO A 25 -8.64 -35.58 -12.85
C PRO A 25 -7.87 -34.29 -12.54
N VAL A 26 -8.62 -33.27 -12.14
CA VAL A 26 -8.06 -31.95 -11.88
C VAL A 26 -8.36 -31.49 -10.48
N ALA A 27 -7.42 -30.77 -9.88
CA ALA A 27 -7.60 -30.11 -8.61
C ALA A 27 -8.27 -28.74 -8.78
N TRP A 28 -9.07 -28.36 -7.79
CA TRP A 28 -9.50 -27.00 -7.57
C TRP A 28 -8.49 -26.28 -6.68
N PHE A 29 -8.26 -25.00 -6.97
CA PHE A 29 -7.49 -24.12 -6.11
C PHE A 29 -8.36 -22.95 -5.68
N GLU A 30 -8.59 -22.79 -4.40
CA GLU A 30 -9.41 -21.72 -3.86
C GLU A 30 -8.76 -21.07 -2.65
N GLY A 31 -9.28 -19.91 -2.26
CA GLY A 31 -8.66 -19.19 -1.18
C GLY A 31 -9.11 -17.76 -1.06
N GLU A 32 -8.36 -17.01 -0.26
CA GLU A 32 -8.58 -15.59 -0.01
C GLU A 32 -7.25 -14.85 -0.12
N VAL A 33 -7.32 -13.60 -0.59
CA VAL A 33 -6.20 -12.67 -0.59
C VAL A 33 -6.60 -11.47 0.27
N SER A 34 -5.74 -11.12 1.23
CA SER A 34 -5.95 -9.96 2.10
C SER A 34 -4.68 -9.12 2.26
N ASP A 35 -4.85 -7.91 2.80
CA ASP A 35 -3.76 -7.11 3.34
C ASP A 35 -3.65 -7.34 4.84
N CYS A 36 -2.44 -7.64 5.33
CA CYS A 36 -2.15 -7.77 6.75
C CYS A 36 -1.50 -6.47 7.24
N VAL A 37 -2.33 -5.52 7.69
CA VAL A 37 -1.86 -4.22 8.20
C VAL A 37 -2.15 -4.14 9.68
N ALA A 38 -1.09 -4.03 10.50
CA ALA A 38 -1.20 -3.78 11.93
C ALA A 38 -2.21 -4.70 12.66
N GLY A 39 -2.23 -6.00 12.30
CA GLY A 39 -3.12 -7.00 12.92
C GLY A 39 -4.55 -7.01 12.37
N ARG A 40 -4.90 -6.15 11.41
CA ARG A 40 -6.18 -6.17 10.69
C ARG A 40 -6.00 -6.81 9.31
N SER A 41 -6.88 -7.76 8.98
CA SER A 41 -6.99 -8.35 7.64
C SER A 41 -8.07 -7.61 6.86
N VAL A 42 -7.70 -7.05 5.71
CA VAL A 42 -8.62 -6.37 4.78
C VAL A 42 -8.66 -7.16 3.48
N PRO A 43 -9.82 -7.63 3.00
CA PRO A 43 -9.89 -8.37 1.74
C PRO A 43 -9.40 -7.56 0.54
N VAL A 44 -8.63 -8.19 -0.34
CA VAL A 44 -8.11 -7.56 -1.56
C VAL A 44 -8.91 -8.05 -2.76
N SER A 45 -9.75 -7.18 -3.30
CA SER A 45 -10.49 -7.43 -4.53
C SER A 45 -9.62 -7.33 -5.78
N PHE A 46 -9.97 -8.08 -6.82
CA PHE A 46 -9.35 -8.01 -8.14
C PHE A 46 -7.84 -8.31 -8.19
N ALA A 47 -7.32 -9.04 -7.20
CA ALA A 47 -5.97 -9.60 -7.23
C ALA A 47 -5.94 -10.78 -8.21
N ASN A 48 -4.91 -10.84 -9.06
CA ASN A 48 -4.69 -11.95 -9.97
C ASN A 48 -3.92 -13.05 -9.24
N VAL A 49 -4.47 -14.26 -9.22
CA VAL A 49 -3.85 -15.47 -8.70
C VAL A 49 -3.56 -16.41 -9.88
N MET A 50 -2.32 -16.84 -10.03
CA MET A 50 -1.89 -17.65 -11.17
C MET A 50 -1.08 -18.85 -10.72
N VAL A 51 -1.29 -20.00 -11.37
CA VAL A 51 -0.55 -21.25 -11.23
C VAL A 51 -0.13 -21.67 -12.63
N GLY A 52 1.08 -21.31 -13.05
CA GLY A 52 1.49 -21.43 -14.45
C GLY A 52 0.55 -20.63 -15.39
N ARG A 53 -0.14 -21.32 -16.30
CA ARG A 53 -1.13 -20.71 -17.22
C ARG A 53 -2.57 -20.67 -16.67
N TYR A 54 -2.81 -21.32 -15.53
CA TYR A 54 -4.12 -21.39 -14.89
C TYR A 54 -4.26 -20.18 -13.98
N GLY A 55 -5.34 -19.43 -14.10
CA GLY A 55 -5.46 -18.18 -13.36
C GLY A 55 -6.89 -17.84 -13.02
N GLY A 56 -7.04 -17.02 -12.00
CA GLY A 56 -8.30 -16.46 -11.55
C GLY A 56 -8.04 -15.10 -10.92
N MET A 57 -9.13 -14.40 -10.64
CA MET A 57 -9.09 -13.10 -9.99
C MET A 57 -9.94 -13.16 -8.72
N THR A 58 -9.53 -12.45 -7.68
CA THR A 58 -10.33 -12.36 -6.46
C THR A 58 -11.59 -11.51 -6.65
N ASP A 59 -12.68 -11.91 -6.02
CA ASP A 59 -13.93 -11.18 -5.98
C ASP A 59 -13.89 -10.00 -4.98
N ALA A 60 -15.02 -9.30 -4.82
CA ALA A 60 -15.14 -8.18 -3.89
C ALA A 60 -14.89 -8.55 -2.41
N SER A 61 -14.99 -9.83 -2.06
CA SER A 61 -14.70 -10.37 -0.72
C SER A 61 -13.29 -10.93 -0.61
N GLY A 62 -12.43 -10.72 -1.62
CA GLY A 62 -11.06 -11.20 -1.66
C GLY A 62 -10.93 -12.70 -1.96
N ARG A 63 -12.01 -13.40 -2.32
CA ARG A 63 -12.00 -14.85 -2.57
C ARG A 63 -11.67 -15.15 -4.02
N PHE A 64 -10.89 -16.20 -4.27
CA PHE A 64 -10.62 -16.69 -5.62
C PHE A 64 -10.93 -18.19 -5.74
N ARG A 65 -11.17 -18.62 -6.98
CA ARG A 65 -11.29 -20.04 -7.34
C ARG A 65 -10.75 -20.28 -8.75
N ILE A 66 -9.86 -21.25 -8.87
CA ILE A 66 -9.21 -21.66 -10.11
C ILE A 66 -9.51 -23.15 -10.30
N ALA A 67 -10.15 -23.48 -11.42
CA ALA A 67 -10.44 -24.85 -11.79
C ALA A 67 -9.27 -25.47 -12.55
N SER A 68 -9.29 -26.79 -12.66
CA SER A 68 -8.50 -27.50 -13.66
C SER A 68 -6.98 -27.41 -13.48
N VAL A 69 -6.50 -27.28 -12.24
CA VAL A 69 -5.05 -27.22 -11.95
C VAL A 69 -4.48 -28.65 -12.00
N PRO A 70 -3.49 -28.93 -12.87
CA PRO A 70 -2.88 -30.25 -12.95
C PRO A 70 -2.10 -30.60 -11.69
N ALA A 71 -2.05 -31.91 -11.37
CA ALA A 71 -1.24 -32.42 -10.29
C ALA A 71 0.24 -32.05 -10.45
N GLY A 72 0.96 -31.92 -9.34
CA GLY A 72 2.39 -31.69 -9.32
C GLY A 72 2.80 -30.46 -8.53
N ARG A 73 4.09 -30.14 -8.58
CA ARG A 73 4.67 -29.00 -7.88
C ARG A 73 4.63 -27.77 -8.78
N TRP A 74 4.01 -26.70 -8.30
CA TRP A 74 3.81 -25.47 -9.05
C TRP A 74 4.21 -24.24 -8.23
N VAL A 75 4.59 -23.18 -8.95
CA VAL A 75 4.72 -21.84 -8.38
C VAL A 75 3.41 -21.10 -8.59
N VAL A 76 2.83 -20.65 -7.48
CA VAL A 76 1.70 -19.74 -7.42
C VAL A 76 2.23 -18.31 -7.40
N ARG A 77 1.67 -17.45 -8.24
CA ARG A 77 1.96 -16.02 -8.30
C ARG A 77 0.69 -15.24 -7.97
N VAL A 78 0.72 -14.45 -6.90
CA VAL A 78 -0.35 -13.54 -6.52
C VAL A 78 0.12 -12.11 -6.77
N GLN A 79 -0.60 -11.37 -7.58
CA GLN A 79 -0.27 -9.98 -7.92
C GLN A 79 -1.51 -9.10 -7.81
N CYS A 80 -1.31 -7.91 -7.28
CA CYS A 80 -2.30 -6.86 -7.24
C CYS A 80 -1.59 -5.53 -7.55
N VAL A 81 -2.27 -4.62 -8.22
CA VAL A 81 -1.70 -3.29 -8.52
C VAL A 81 -1.34 -2.59 -7.21
N GLY A 82 -0.13 -2.03 -7.16
CA GLY A 82 0.35 -1.33 -5.97
C GLY A 82 0.69 -2.23 -4.79
N ARG A 83 1.02 -3.52 -5.02
CA ARG A 83 1.49 -4.46 -3.99
C ARG A 83 2.66 -5.29 -4.51
N GLU A 84 3.49 -5.77 -3.58
CA GLU A 84 4.59 -6.68 -3.90
C GLU A 84 4.03 -8.02 -4.34
N VAL A 85 4.62 -8.63 -5.37
CA VAL A 85 4.17 -9.93 -5.88
C VAL A 85 4.51 -11.02 -4.86
N ILE A 86 3.52 -11.83 -4.48
CA ILE A 86 3.77 -13.03 -3.67
C ILE A 86 4.07 -14.20 -4.61
N LEU A 87 5.17 -14.90 -4.33
CA LEU A 87 5.52 -16.17 -4.97
C LEU A 87 5.48 -17.28 -3.93
N ASP A 88 4.67 -18.31 -4.17
CA ASP A 88 4.51 -19.45 -3.27
C ASP A 88 4.69 -20.75 -4.05
N THR A 89 5.34 -21.76 -3.47
CA THR A 89 5.53 -23.05 -4.12
C THR A 89 4.66 -24.09 -3.44
N MET A 90 3.73 -24.68 -4.18
CA MET A 90 2.76 -25.64 -3.65
C MET A 90 2.73 -26.94 -4.46
N VAL A 91 2.21 -28.00 -3.84
CA VAL A 91 1.96 -29.29 -4.50
C VAL A 91 0.46 -29.48 -4.64
N PHE A 92 0.01 -29.67 -5.88
CA PHE A 92 -1.39 -29.94 -6.21
C PHE A 92 -1.62 -31.45 -6.34
N PRO A 93 -2.66 -32.00 -5.71
CA PRO A 93 -3.03 -33.40 -5.85
C PRO A 93 -3.68 -33.68 -7.22
N GLU A 94 -3.82 -34.95 -7.58
CA GLU A 94 -4.56 -35.37 -8.79
C GLU A 94 -6.05 -35.01 -8.72
N LYS A 95 -6.64 -35.05 -7.53
CA LYS A 95 -8.05 -34.72 -7.27
C LYS A 95 -8.17 -33.94 -5.98
N GLY A 96 -9.25 -33.17 -5.89
CA GLY A 96 -9.66 -32.49 -4.67
C GLY A 96 -9.50 -30.99 -4.76
N THR A 97 -9.49 -30.35 -3.60
CA THR A 97 -9.41 -28.91 -3.46
C THR A 97 -8.22 -28.55 -2.59
N VAL A 98 -7.40 -27.62 -3.07
CA VAL A 98 -6.36 -26.97 -2.28
C VAL A 98 -6.88 -25.61 -1.86
N THR A 99 -6.82 -25.30 -0.56
CA THR A 99 -7.25 -24.01 -0.02
C THR A 99 -6.05 -23.26 0.55
N LYS A 100 -5.90 -21.98 0.21
CA LYS A 100 -4.79 -21.15 0.70
C LYS A 100 -5.23 -19.72 1.00
N HIS A 101 -4.73 -19.16 2.09
CA HIS A 101 -4.84 -17.73 2.38
C HIS A 101 -3.51 -17.04 2.03
N TYR A 102 -3.57 -15.96 1.25
CA TYR A 102 -2.44 -15.10 0.95
C TYR A 102 -2.61 -13.77 1.64
N CYS A 103 -1.53 -13.27 2.23
CA CYS A 103 -1.51 -11.96 2.81
C CYS A 103 -0.38 -11.12 2.22
N PHE A 104 -0.71 -9.95 1.69
CA PHE A 104 0.30 -8.95 1.39
C PHE A 104 0.79 -8.36 2.73
N THR A 105 2.07 -8.55 2.99
CA THR A 105 2.77 -8.00 4.16
C THR A 105 3.42 -6.69 3.76
N GLY A 106 3.15 -5.64 4.54
CA GLY A 106 3.21 -4.27 4.04
C GLY A 106 1.84 -3.97 3.46
N GLY A 107 1.12 -3.00 4.03
CA GLY A 107 -0.22 -2.65 3.58
C GLY A 107 -0.27 -2.24 2.11
N PRO A 108 -1.39 -1.71 1.60
CA PRO A 108 -1.34 -1.02 0.33
C PRO A 108 -0.16 -0.07 0.43
N TYR A 109 0.85 -0.25 -0.44
CA TYR A 109 1.90 0.74 -0.55
C TYR A 109 1.18 2.10 -0.62
N PRO A 110 1.67 3.15 0.05
CA PRO A 110 1.06 4.46 -0.04
C PRO A 110 0.67 4.69 -1.49
N ARG A 111 -0.55 5.17 -1.75
CA ARG A 111 -1.21 5.25 -3.08
C ARG A 111 -0.39 6.02 -4.15
N PHE A 112 0.85 6.36 -3.84
CA PHE A 112 1.75 7.21 -4.56
C PHE A 112 3.08 6.52 -4.88
N LEU A 113 3.43 5.38 -4.26
CA LEU A 113 4.68 4.67 -4.60
C LEU A 113 4.68 4.14 -6.04
N TYR A 114 3.53 3.72 -6.57
CA TYR A 114 3.41 3.38 -8.00
C TYR A 114 3.49 4.60 -8.92
N LEU A 115 3.20 5.81 -8.41
CA LEU A 115 3.37 7.06 -9.13
C LEU A 115 4.80 7.61 -9.01
N ARG A 116 5.55 7.22 -7.97
CA ARG A 116 6.88 7.75 -7.66
C ARG A 116 7.79 7.74 -8.87
N ASP A 117 7.97 6.57 -9.48
CA ASP A 117 8.91 6.43 -10.60
C ASP A 117 8.48 7.29 -11.80
N SER A 118 7.16 7.43 -12.02
CA SER A 118 6.61 8.33 -13.05
C SER A 118 6.80 9.81 -12.72
N LEU A 119 6.63 10.21 -11.45
CA LEU A 119 6.78 11.58 -10.99
C LEU A 119 8.25 12.01 -10.93
N VAL A 120 9.14 11.09 -10.56
CA VAL A 120 10.60 11.24 -10.65
C VAL A 120 11.00 11.46 -12.10
N ALA A 121 10.52 10.62 -13.02
CA ALA A 121 10.80 10.77 -14.45
C ALA A 121 10.28 12.11 -15.03
N GLN A 122 9.23 12.68 -14.43
CA GLN A 122 8.66 13.98 -14.82
C GLN A 122 9.33 15.18 -14.12
N GLY A 123 10.26 14.97 -13.19
CA GLY A 123 10.83 16.04 -12.35
C GLY A 123 9.80 16.70 -11.43
N ARG A 124 8.70 16.01 -11.13
CA ARG A 124 7.57 16.48 -10.30
C ARG A 124 7.57 15.86 -8.90
N TRP A 125 8.54 15.00 -8.61
CA TRP A 125 8.77 14.47 -7.27
C TRP A 125 9.73 15.41 -6.54
N HIS A 126 9.29 16.01 -5.43
CA HIS A 126 10.20 16.79 -4.59
C HIS A 126 11.13 15.81 -3.88
N PRO A 127 12.45 15.86 -4.14
CA PRO A 127 13.38 14.89 -3.60
C PRO A 127 13.72 15.14 -2.13
N THR A 128 13.23 16.21 -1.51
CA THR A 128 13.55 16.56 -0.13
C THR A 128 12.42 17.39 0.47
N ILE A 129 12.54 17.69 1.76
CA ILE A 129 11.77 18.76 2.39
C ILE A 129 11.90 20.06 1.58
N ASP A 130 10.81 20.84 1.50
CA ASP A 130 10.85 22.19 0.95
C ASP A 130 11.86 23.04 1.74
N SER A 131 12.67 23.83 1.05
CA SER A 131 13.74 24.60 1.68
C SER A 131 13.21 25.62 2.69
N THR A 132 12.02 26.17 2.49
CA THR A 132 11.36 27.08 3.44
C THR A 132 11.03 26.35 4.72
N LEU A 133 10.46 25.14 4.61
CA LEU A 133 10.12 24.31 5.77
C LEU A 133 11.39 23.87 6.52
N ALA A 134 12.43 23.44 5.82
CA ALA A 134 13.73 23.11 6.42
C ALA A 134 14.33 24.29 7.20
N VAL A 135 14.33 25.49 6.60
CA VAL A 135 14.84 26.71 7.26
C VAL A 135 14.02 27.02 8.51
N CYS A 136 12.69 26.94 8.44
CA CYS A 136 11.83 27.12 9.61
C CYS A 136 12.11 26.10 10.71
N MET A 137 12.31 24.83 10.37
CA MET A 137 12.65 23.78 11.32
C MET A 137 14.00 24.03 12.01
N HIS A 138 15.04 24.32 11.23
CA HIS A 138 16.40 24.50 11.76
C HIS A 138 16.59 25.79 12.56
N GLN A 139 15.79 26.81 12.28
CA GLN A 139 15.87 28.11 12.94
C GLN A 139 14.81 28.29 14.03
N ALA A 140 14.05 27.25 14.37
CA ALA A 140 13.05 27.31 15.41
C ALA A 140 13.68 27.69 16.76
N GLU A 141 13.13 28.69 17.43
CA GLU A 141 13.54 29.11 18.78
C GLU A 141 12.88 28.23 19.84
N ARG A 142 11.71 27.68 19.51
CA ARG A 142 10.95 26.79 20.37
C ARG A 142 10.38 25.64 19.57
N ILE A 143 10.57 24.42 20.08
CA ILE A 143 10.04 23.19 19.50
C ILE A 143 9.20 22.48 20.56
N ARG A 144 7.97 22.13 20.20
CA ARG A 144 6.99 21.51 21.10
C ARG A 144 6.46 20.22 20.47
N VAL A 145 6.35 19.17 21.26
CA VAL A 145 5.71 17.93 20.84
C VAL A 145 4.36 17.84 21.55
N LEU A 146 3.29 17.75 20.78
CA LEU A 146 1.92 17.95 21.22
C LEU A 146 1.10 16.69 20.89
N ARG A 147 0.29 16.22 21.84
CA ARG A 147 -0.79 15.27 21.55
C ARG A 147 -2.00 16.05 21.06
N ILE A 148 -2.58 15.58 19.97
CA ILE A 148 -3.77 16.15 19.38
C ILE A 148 -4.92 15.14 19.34
N ASN A 149 -6.15 15.65 19.39
CA ASN A 149 -7.36 14.87 19.12
C ASN A 149 -8.00 15.35 17.80
N TRP A 150 -7.97 14.49 16.78
CA TRP A 150 -8.51 14.81 15.47
C TRP A 150 -10.04 14.67 15.37
N ARG A 151 -10.66 13.86 16.24
CA ARG A 151 -12.10 13.52 16.14
C ARG A 151 -13.03 14.67 16.50
N ASP A 152 -12.54 15.68 17.20
CA ASP A 152 -13.33 16.86 17.58
C ASP A 152 -13.34 17.94 16.46
N TRP A 153 -12.88 17.60 15.25
CA TRP A 153 -12.81 18.57 14.15
C TRP A 153 -14.11 18.68 13.35
N SER A 154 -14.87 19.74 13.62
CA SER A 154 -15.94 20.18 12.72
C SER A 154 -15.43 21.26 11.74
N THR A 155 -15.45 20.94 10.45
CA THR A 155 -15.45 21.85 9.26
C THR A 155 -14.13 22.17 8.50
N ARG A 156 -14.06 21.63 7.26
CA ARG A 156 -13.74 22.24 5.94
C ARG A 156 -12.46 23.08 5.65
N SER A 157 -11.45 23.16 6.50
CA SER A 157 -10.17 23.79 6.12
C SER A 157 -8.99 22.92 6.55
N PHE A 158 -8.00 22.70 5.69
CA PHE A 158 -6.88 21.76 5.90
C PHE A 158 -5.94 22.10 7.09
N SER A 159 -6.15 23.25 7.75
CA SER A 159 -5.22 23.84 8.72
C SER A 159 -5.94 24.68 9.79
N GLY A 160 -7.00 24.14 10.39
CA GLY A 160 -7.67 24.75 11.55
C GLY A 160 -6.95 24.41 12.86
N PRO A 161 -7.22 25.12 13.98
CA PRO A 161 -6.58 24.81 15.26
C PRO A 161 -6.99 23.40 15.72
N VAL A 162 -6.06 22.45 15.65
CA VAL A 162 -6.29 21.09 16.11
C VAL A 162 -6.29 21.08 17.65
N PRO A 163 -7.30 20.48 18.32
CA PRO A 163 -7.34 20.40 19.76
C PRO A 163 -6.10 19.73 20.33
N VAL A 164 -5.31 20.49 21.10
CA VAL A 164 -4.16 19.98 21.85
C VAL A 164 -4.68 19.42 23.18
N ILE A 165 -4.45 18.13 23.40
CA ILE A 165 -4.90 17.42 24.61
C ILE A 165 -3.77 17.27 25.64
N ALA A 166 -2.52 17.28 25.19
CA ALA A 166 -1.35 17.28 26.07
C ALA A 166 -0.13 17.87 25.36
N GLU A 167 0.84 18.34 26.15
CA GLU A 167 2.16 18.77 25.69
C GLU A 167 3.22 17.90 26.38
N GLY A 168 4.13 17.34 25.58
CA GLY A 168 5.26 16.57 26.08
C GLY A 168 6.41 17.48 26.50
N PRO A 169 7.46 16.92 27.13
CA PRO A 169 8.70 17.64 27.36
C PRO A 169 9.32 18.14 26.04
N THR A 170 10.20 19.13 26.15
CA THR A 170 11.06 19.56 25.04
C THR A 170 11.86 18.37 24.52
N PRO A 171 11.86 18.11 23.20
CA PRO A 171 12.59 16.97 22.65
C PRO A 171 14.10 17.15 22.78
N SER A 172 14.82 16.05 23.01
CA SER A 172 16.28 16.06 23.04
C SER A 172 16.91 16.42 21.69
N ASP A 173 18.11 17.00 21.73
CA ASP A 173 18.90 17.32 20.53
C ASP A 173 19.18 16.09 19.66
N SER A 174 19.33 14.91 20.27
CA SER A 174 19.49 13.64 19.56
C SER A 174 18.23 13.28 18.76
N SER A 175 17.05 13.36 19.38
CA SER A 175 15.79 13.03 18.69
C SER A 175 15.46 14.02 17.58
N LEU A 176 15.77 15.30 17.76
CA LEU A 176 15.62 16.31 16.71
C LEU A 176 16.57 16.08 15.54
N ARG A 177 17.84 15.73 15.82
CA ARG A 177 18.82 15.40 14.78
C ARG A 177 18.37 14.20 13.95
N GLU A 178 17.95 13.12 14.61
CA GLU A 178 17.46 11.92 13.92
C GLU A 178 16.18 12.20 13.11
N LEU A 179 15.28 13.06 13.61
CA LEU A 179 14.12 13.50 12.86
C LEU A 179 14.54 14.24 11.59
N PHE A 180 15.46 15.20 11.68
CA PHE A 180 15.92 15.96 10.52
C PHE A 180 16.66 15.07 9.51
N GLU A 181 17.54 14.19 9.97
CA GLU A 181 18.20 13.19 9.11
C GLU A 181 17.18 12.29 8.40
N ALA A 182 16.08 11.92 9.05
CA ALA A 182 15.00 11.18 8.40
C ALA A 182 14.31 12.04 7.34
N LEU A 183 14.02 13.31 7.63
CA LEU A 183 13.36 14.24 6.70
C LEU A 183 14.24 14.62 5.50
N GLU A 184 15.54 14.40 5.53
CA GLU A 184 16.38 14.54 4.33
C GLU A 184 16.18 13.38 3.33
N ASP A 185 15.56 12.27 3.74
CA ASP A 185 15.33 11.11 2.87
C ASP A 185 14.21 11.38 1.85
N SER A 186 14.61 11.51 0.58
CA SER A 186 13.74 11.71 -0.58
C SER A 186 12.61 10.69 -0.74
N SER A 187 12.77 9.50 -0.17
CA SER A 187 11.78 8.44 -0.26
C SER A 187 10.56 8.69 0.61
N LEU A 188 10.62 9.67 1.53
CA LEU A 188 9.52 10.00 2.42
C LEU A 188 8.49 10.92 1.78
N TYR A 189 8.82 11.73 0.78
CA TYR A 189 7.91 12.79 0.33
C TYR A 189 6.87 12.30 -0.66
N ILE A 190 5.63 12.75 -0.51
CA ILE A 190 4.55 12.48 -1.47
C ILE A 190 4.15 13.81 -2.10
N PRO A 191 4.19 13.96 -3.43
CA PRO A 191 3.65 15.15 -4.07
C PRO A 191 2.15 15.20 -3.82
N VAL A 192 1.68 16.36 -3.39
CA VAL A 192 0.26 16.63 -3.19
C VAL A 192 -0.42 16.52 -4.55
N LEU A 193 -1.16 15.43 -4.78
CA LEU A 193 -1.99 15.31 -5.97
C LEU A 193 -3.10 16.35 -5.89
N GLN A 194 -3.22 17.19 -6.91
CA GLN A 194 -4.24 18.23 -6.94
C GLN A 194 -5.64 17.60 -6.85
N GLY A 195 -6.40 17.98 -5.83
CA GLY A 195 -7.74 17.46 -5.56
C GLY A 195 -7.79 16.25 -4.62
N ASP A 196 -6.64 15.69 -4.22
CA ASP A 196 -6.60 14.65 -3.20
C ASP A 196 -6.88 15.26 -1.82
N ARG A 197 -7.70 14.56 -1.04
CA ARG A 197 -7.99 14.93 0.35
C ARG A 197 -7.29 13.91 1.22
N HIS A 198 -6.41 14.39 2.10
CA HIS A 198 -5.87 13.54 3.15
C HIS A 198 -7.03 13.02 4.00
N MET A 199 -7.31 11.72 3.90
CA MET A 199 -8.43 11.08 4.59
C MET A 199 -8.00 10.35 5.87
N CYS A 200 -6.73 10.45 6.32
CA CYS A 200 -6.35 9.92 7.64
C CYS A 200 -6.98 10.80 8.74
N GLU A 201 -7.63 10.16 9.70
CA GLU A 201 -7.83 10.71 11.04
C GLU A 201 -6.55 10.45 11.84
N TYR A 202 -5.80 11.50 12.20
CA TYR A 202 -4.51 11.37 12.88
C TYR A 202 -4.66 10.63 14.22
N GLU A 203 -4.42 9.32 14.23
CA GLU A 203 -4.59 8.48 15.40
C GLU A 203 -3.44 7.45 15.50
N PRO A 204 -2.68 7.43 16.62
CA PRO A 204 -2.55 8.52 17.60
C PRO A 204 -1.92 9.77 16.94
N GLY A 205 -2.58 10.92 17.09
CA GLY A 205 -2.10 12.17 16.49
C GLY A 205 -1.00 12.83 17.31
N VAL A 206 0.21 12.86 16.79
CA VAL A 206 1.31 13.66 17.36
C VAL A 206 1.57 14.84 16.43
N MET A 207 1.71 16.03 17.00
CA MET A 207 2.09 17.24 16.28
C MET A 207 3.41 17.76 16.83
N VAL A 208 4.37 18.03 15.96
CA VAL A 208 5.60 18.74 16.29
C VAL A 208 5.44 20.17 15.79
N ARG A 209 5.48 21.13 16.70
CA ARG A 209 5.34 22.56 16.39
C ARG A 209 6.69 23.24 16.53
N PHE A 210 7.07 23.96 15.48
CA PHE A 210 8.29 24.76 15.39
C PHE A 210 7.90 26.23 15.37
N GLU A 211 8.42 27.03 16.31
CA GLU A 211 8.04 28.43 16.48
C GLU A 211 9.27 29.34 16.39
N ARG A 212 9.12 30.47 15.70
CA ARG A 212 10.10 31.55 15.62
C ARG A 212 9.39 32.88 15.33
N GLU A 213 9.73 33.94 16.06
CA GLU A 213 9.28 35.32 15.76
C GLU A 213 7.74 35.44 15.54
N GLY A 214 6.94 34.64 16.27
CA GLY A 214 5.47 34.64 16.15
C GLY A 214 4.91 33.83 14.97
N HIS A 215 5.77 33.20 14.17
CA HIS A 215 5.40 32.23 13.14
C HIS A 215 5.47 30.81 13.69
N SER A 216 4.53 29.97 13.27
CA SER A 216 4.51 28.55 13.60
C SER A 216 4.44 27.68 12.34
N MET A 217 5.23 26.62 12.33
CA MET A 217 5.13 25.52 11.39
C MET A 217 4.76 24.26 12.16
N ASP A 218 3.73 23.57 11.69
CA ASP A 218 3.22 22.35 12.30
C ASP A 218 3.53 21.15 11.42
N MET A 219 4.02 20.10 12.08
CA MET A 219 4.22 18.79 11.49
C MET A 219 3.32 17.78 12.20
N PHE A 220 2.32 17.27 11.49
CA PHE A 220 1.38 16.27 11.96
C PHE A 220 1.88 14.87 11.60
N LEU A 221 1.86 13.95 12.57
CA LEU A 221 2.24 12.55 12.43
C LEU A 221 1.02 11.65 12.64
N CYS A 222 0.64 10.88 11.62
CA CYS A 222 -0.41 9.85 11.70
C CYS A 222 0.28 8.48 11.76
N PHE A 223 0.46 7.92 12.96
CA PHE A 223 1.07 6.59 13.11
C PHE A 223 0.16 5.45 12.63
N GLY A 224 -1.16 5.67 12.54
CA GLY A 224 -2.12 4.71 12.01
C GLY A 224 -1.93 4.41 10.51
N CYS A 225 -1.74 5.43 9.66
CA CYS A 225 -1.45 5.24 8.23
C CYS A 225 0.03 5.44 7.86
N GLY A 226 0.85 5.88 8.81
CA GLY A 226 2.26 6.17 8.60
C GLY A 226 2.51 7.41 7.74
N GLU A 227 1.56 8.33 7.59
CA GLU A 227 1.75 9.58 6.84
C GLU A 227 2.08 10.73 7.79
N PHE A 228 2.78 11.74 7.26
CA PHE A 228 2.96 13.02 7.91
C PHE A 228 2.57 14.17 6.99
N ASN A 229 2.19 15.29 7.59
CA ASN A 229 1.96 16.56 6.88
C ASN A 229 2.71 17.67 7.60
N ILE A 230 3.38 18.53 6.85
CA ILE A 230 4.11 19.70 7.32
C ILE A 230 3.48 20.91 6.69
N GLY A 231 3.21 21.95 7.47
CA GLY A 231 2.62 23.18 6.96
C GLY A 231 2.98 24.41 7.76
N ILE A 232 3.20 25.52 7.06
CA ILE A 232 3.20 26.86 7.65
C ILE A 232 1.79 27.43 7.49
N SER A 233 1.26 28.08 8.53
CA SER A 233 -0.07 28.70 8.46
C SER A 233 -0.17 29.67 7.27
N GLY A 234 -1.05 29.37 6.31
CA GLY A 234 -1.26 30.18 5.10
C GLY A 234 -0.15 30.09 4.05
N GLY A 235 0.77 29.12 4.16
CA GLY A 235 1.97 29.03 3.34
C GLY A 235 2.18 27.67 2.67
N VAL A 236 3.43 27.20 2.69
CA VAL A 236 3.87 25.95 2.07
C VAL A 236 3.31 24.76 2.85
N HIS A 237 2.78 23.79 2.11
CA HIS A 237 2.30 22.51 2.63
C HIS A 237 3.00 21.37 1.91
N GLN A 238 3.52 20.40 2.68
CA GLN A 238 4.17 19.21 2.16
C GLN A 238 3.70 17.98 2.93
N ALA A 239 3.46 16.89 2.21
CA ALA A 239 3.07 15.62 2.80
C ALA A 239 4.14 14.56 2.55
N GLY A 240 4.14 13.53 3.37
CA GLY A 240 5.03 12.39 3.21
C GLY A 240 4.55 11.16 3.94
N TRP A 241 5.34 10.11 3.82
CA TRP A 241 5.15 8.81 4.43
C TRP A 241 6.37 8.48 5.26
N ILE A 242 6.14 8.25 6.55
CA ILE A 242 7.11 7.88 7.58
C ILE A 242 7.81 6.56 7.20
N GLY A 243 7.05 5.59 6.67
CA GLY A 243 7.55 4.39 6.02
C GLY A 243 8.56 3.56 6.82
N PRO A 244 9.55 2.91 6.16
CA PRO A 244 10.55 2.09 6.83
C PRO A 244 11.49 2.91 7.74
N ARG A 245 11.44 4.24 7.64
CA ARG A 245 12.17 5.19 8.50
C ARG A 245 11.33 5.64 9.69
N ALA A 246 10.36 4.84 10.15
CA ALA A 246 9.53 5.21 11.30
C ALA A 246 10.27 5.39 12.63
N GLY A 247 11.45 4.79 12.78
CA GLY A 247 12.23 4.80 14.02
C GLY A 247 12.37 6.18 14.67
N PRO A 248 12.95 7.19 14.00
CA PRO A 248 13.07 8.55 14.54
C PRO A 248 11.74 9.19 14.97
N PHE A 249 10.68 9.07 14.16
CA PHE A 249 9.38 9.65 14.46
C PHE A 249 8.73 8.99 15.68
N ILE A 250 8.83 7.65 15.78
CA ILE A 250 8.31 6.89 16.93
C ILE A 250 9.10 7.24 18.19
N ARG A 251 10.43 7.31 18.11
CA ARG A 251 11.28 7.68 19.26
C ARG A 251 10.94 9.06 19.78
N LEU A 252 10.82 10.06 18.90
CA LEU A 252 10.39 11.41 19.27
C LEU A 252 9.04 11.40 20.01
N ALA A 253 8.05 10.67 19.47
CA ALA A 253 6.73 10.57 20.09
C ALA A 253 6.76 9.85 21.45
N ARG A 254 7.57 8.78 21.58
CA ARG A 254 7.73 8.00 22.82
C ARG A 254 8.50 8.75 23.90
N GLU A 255 9.49 9.55 23.51
CA GLU A 255 10.18 10.46 24.44
C GLU A 255 9.21 11.49 25.01
N ALA A 256 8.33 12.04 24.17
CA ALA A 256 7.34 13.02 24.58
C ALA A 256 6.20 12.39 25.42
N PHE A 257 5.75 11.18 25.07
CA PHE A 257 4.58 10.53 25.67
C PHE A 257 4.85 9.04 25.98
N PRO A 258 5.73 8.74 26.96
CA PRO A 258 6.17 7.36 27.23
C PRO A 258 5.03 6.43 27.67
N ASN A 259 4.00 6.98 28.29
CA ASN A 259 2.86 6.22 28.82
C ASN A 259 1.65 6.16 27.87
N GLU A 260 1.75 6.68 26.64
CA GLU A 260 0.65 6.63 25.67
C GLU A 260 0.52 5.20 25.10
N PRO A 261 -0.57 4.47 25.38
CA PRO A 261 -0.68 3.05 25.00
C PRO A 261 -0.84 2.85 23.49
N ASN A 262 -1.33 3.87 22.78
CA ASN A 262 -1.68 3.77 21.36
C ASN A 262 -0.55 4.19 20.42
N LEU A 263 0.54 4.77 20.94
CA LEU A 263 1.74 4.96 20.14
C LEU A 263 2.32 3.58 19.77
N PRO A 264 2.92 3.42 18.58
CA PRO A 264 3.64 2.22 18.19
C PRO A 264 4.93 2.02 19.01
#